data_AF-A0A957TR28-F1
#
_entry.id   AF-A0A957TR28-F1
#
_cell.length_a   1.000
_cell.length_b   1.000
_cell.length_c   1.000
_cell.angle_alpha   90.00
_cell.angle_beta   90.00
_cell.angle_gamma   90.00
#
_symmetry.space_group_name_H-M   'P 1'
#
loop_
_entity.id
_entity.type
_entity.pdbx_description
1 polymer ?
#
loop_
_entity_poly.entity_id
_entity_poly.type
_entity_poly.pdbx_seq_one_letter_code
_entity_poly.pdbx_strand_id
1 'polypeptide(L)'
;MANTTLPQRGELRPVSTPTEHRPWLGSHRHQEQLRTLGSFAAIVLVGLFFIVPFLWMLSTALKSDQDVFRTPPTLLPHDVRQVTIGGAIYPVYAVEVEGQVRELALLTIADGRGDFVDPAVPDEILNIRMRYAEPILDVGPRWRNFPDALNRATRPSLNVNFWTYIQNSLIVAIFSI
;
A
#
# COMPACT_ATOMS: atom_id res chain seq x y z
N MET A 1 43.52 88.21 -64.74
CA MET A 1 42.90 88.36 -63.41
C MET A 1 42.36 86.99 -63.02
N ALA A 2 42.96 86.37 -62.02
CA ALA A 2 42.63 85.04 -61.54
C ALA A 2 41.36 85.08 -60.69
N ASN A 3 40.48 84.08 -60.83
CA ASN A 3 39.55 83.76 -59.76
C ASN A 3 39.36 82.24 -59.66
N THR A 4 40.00 81.70 -58.64
CA THR A 4 39.92 80.34 -58.14
C THR A 4 38.65 80.21 -57.31
N THR A 5 37.70 79.37 -57.73
CA THR A 5 36.55 78.99 -56.89
C THR A 5 36.76 77.58 -56.33
N LEU A 6 36.74 77.51 -55.00
CA LEU A 6 36.94 76.33 -54.15
C LEU A 6 35.85 75.26 -54.36
N PRO A 7 36.14 73.97 -54.09
CA PRO A 7 35.15 72.91 -54.17
C PRO A 7 34.10 73.01 -53.04
N GLN A 8 32.83 72.81 -53.40
CA GLN A 8 31.68 72.72 -52.49
C GLN A 8 31.89 71.58 -51.48
N ARG A 9 31.85 71.94 -50.19
CA ARG A 9 32.01 71.05 -49.03
C ARG A 9 30.77 70.15 -48.91
N GLY A 10 30.98 68.84 -48.93
CA GLY A 10 29.92 67.84 -48.82
C GLY A 10 29.06 68.02 -47.57
N GLU A 11 27.75 67.95 -47.75
CA GLU A 11 26.76 67.90 -46.68
C GLU A 11 26.97 66.63 -45.86
N LEU A 12 27.36 66.78 -44.60
CA LEU A 12 27.41 65.69 -43.64
C LEU A 12 25.95 65.28 -43.33
N ARG A 13 25.52 64.14 -43.88
CA ARG A 13 24.26 63.50 -43.49
C ARG A 13 24.31 63.16 -42.00
N PRO A 14 23.24 63.43 -41.22
CA PRO A 14 23.21 63.03 -39.82
C PRO A 14 23.30 61.50 -39.73
N VAL A 15 24.26 61.04 -38.92
CA VAL A 15 24.43 59.63 -38.58
C VAL A 15 23.16 59.15 -37.88
N SER A 16 22.46 58.20 -38.49
CA SER A 16 21.36 57.48 -37.85
C SER A 16 21.90 56.70 -36.66
N THR A 17 21.59 57.14 -35.44
CA THR A 17 21.84 56.37 -34.22
C THR A 17 21.12 55.04 -34.31
N PRO A 18 21.80 53.89 -34.14
CA PRO A 18 21.12 52.61 -34.03
C PRO A 18 20.22 52.64 -32.78
N THR A 19 18.91 52.53 -32.98
CA THR A 19 17.95 52.29 -31.90
C THR A 19 18.28 50.95 -31.24
N GLU A 20 18.76 51.00 -30.02
CA GLU A 20 19.04 49.85 -29.18
C GLU A 20 17.73 49.15 -28.82
N HIS A 21 17.37 48.13 -29.61
CA HIS A 21 16.24 47.26 -29.31
C HIS A 21 16.60 46.39 -28.10
N ARG A 22 16.12 46.78 -26.92
CA ARG A 22 16.17 45.94 -25.72
C ARG A 22 15.42 44.62 -25.97
N PRO A 23 16.02 43.45 -25.74
CA PRO A 23 15.32 42.20 -25.93
C PRO A 23 14.22 42.07 -24.88
N TRP A 24 13.02 41.79 -25.38
CA TRP A 24 11.83 41.46 -24.59
C TRP A 24 12.08 40.17 -23.79
N LEU A 25 12.61 40.33 -22.59
CA LEU A 25 12.83 39.25 -21.63
C LEU A 25 11.56 39.07 -20.80
N GLY A 26 10.83 37.96 -20.97
CA GLY A 26 9.84 37.63 -19.93
C GLY A 26 8.90 36.45 -20.10
N SER A 27 8.43 36.08 -21.30
CA SER A 27 7.28 35.15 -21.37
C SER A 27 7.61 33.66 -21.54
N HIS A 28 8.84 33.30 -21.89
CA HIS A 28 9.21 31.91 -22.22
C HIS A 28 9.42 31.02 -20.97
N ARG A 29 9.78 31.63 -19.83
CA ARG A 29 10.11 30.88 -18.59
C ARG A 29 8.91 30.17 -17.97
N HIS A 30 7.73 30.80 -18.01
CA HIS A 30 6.52 30.20 -17.45
C HIS A 30 6.04 29.00 -18.27
N GLN A 31 6.17 29.04 -19.60
CA GLN A 31 5.78 27.92 -20.45
C GLN A 31 6.67 26.68 -20.23
N GLU A 32 7.98 26.88 -20.05
CA GLU A 32 8.92 25.79 -19.73
C GLU A 32 8.67 25.20 -18.33
N GLN A 33 8.38 26.05 -17.34
CA GLN A 33 8.04 25.62 -15.98
C GLN A 33 6.72 24.86 -15.92
N LEU A 34 5.69 25.32 -16.64
CA LEU A 34 4.38 24.63 -16.71
C LEU A 34 4.51 23.26 -17.39
N ARG A 35 5.30 23.16 -18.46
CA ARG A 35 5.56 21.88 -19.11
C ARG A 35 6.32 20.92 -18.20
N THR A 36 7.32 21.41 -17.47
CA THR A 36 8.10 20.62 -16.53
C THR A 36 7.22 20.13 -15.37
N LEU A 37 6.42 21.02 -14.78
CA LEU A 37 5.48 20.69 -13.72
C LEU A 37 4.43 19.68 -14.18
N GLY A 38 3.87 19.86 -15.38
CA GLY A 38 2.92 18.93 -15.97
C GLY A 38 3.53 17.54 -16.22
N SER A 39 4.80 17.49 -16.65
CA SER A 39 5.52 16.23 -16.83
C SER A 39 5.74 15.51 -15.50
N PHE A 40 6.18 16.23 -14.46
CA PHE A 40 6.33 15.66 -13.12
C PHE A 40 5.01 15.20 -12.53
N ALA A 41 3.94 16.00 -12.66
CA ALA A 41 2.61 15.61 -12.20
C ALA A 41 2.12 14.35 -12.92
N ALA A 42 2.32 14.24 -14.23
CA ALA A 42 1.98 13.04 -14.99
C ALA A 42 2.76 11.80 -14.50
N ILE A 43 4.07 11.92 -14.28
CA ILE A 43 4.89 10.83 -13.73
C ILE A 43 4.41 10.41 -12.35
N VAL A 44 4.12 11.37 -11.46
CA VAL A 44 3.60 11.09 -10.12
C VAL A 44 2.23 10.41 -10.18
N LEU A 45 1.33 10.88 -11.05
CA LEU A 45 0.00 10.27 -11.22
C LEU A 45 0.10 8.83 -11.72
N VAL A 46 0.95 8.57 -12.71
CA VAL A 46 1.21 7.20 -13.20
C VAL A 46 1.83 6.36 -12.08
N GLY A 47 2.78 6.91 -11.32
CA GLY A 47 3.35 6.23 -10.16
C GLY A 47 2.31 5.87 -9.10
N LEU A 48 1.44 6.81 -8.73
CA LEU A 48 0.36 6.60 -7.77
C LEU A 48 -0.66 5.57 -8.27
N PHE A 49 -0.95 5.55 -9.56
CA PHE A 49 -1.82 4.54 -10.17
C PHE A 49 -1.34 3.10 -9.91
N PHE A 50 -0.02 2.87 -9.86
CA PHE A 50 0.54 1.57 -9.50
C PHE A 50 0.74 1.39 -7.99
N ILE A 51 1.16 2.43 -7.27
CA ILE A 51 1.45 2.35 -5.84
C ILE A 51 0.19 2.13 -5.00
N VAL A 52 -0.93 2.79 -5.34
CA VAL A 52 -2.17 2.66 -4.57
C VAL A 52 -2.69 1.22 -4.52
N PRO A 53 -2.92 0.52 -5.66
CA PRO A 53 -3.35 -0.88 -5.61
C PRO A 53 -2.27 -1.80 -5.02
N PHE A 54 -0.98 -1.49 -5.17
CA PHE A 54 0.09 -2.22 -4.51
C PHE A 54 0.02 -2.13 -2.99
N LEU A 55 -0.14 -0.93 -2.43
CA LEU A 55 -0.29 -0.73 -0.98
C LEU A 55 -1.56 -1.40 -0.45
N TRP A 56 -2.64 -1.38 -1.24
CA TRP A 56 -3.85 -2.12 -0.91
C TRP A 56 -3.57 -3.62 -0.82
N MET A 57 -2.92 -4.21 -1.82
CA MET A 57 -2.55 -5.63 -1.80
C MET A 57 -1.64 -5.97 -0.61
N LEU A 58 -0.62 -5.15 -0.34
CA LEU A 58 0.30 -5.35 0.77
C LEU A 58 -0.43 -5.32 2.12
N SER A 59 -1.36 -4.38 2.30
CA SER A 59 -2.24 -4.35 3.47
C SER A 59 -3.06 -5.63 3.58
N THR A 60 -3.76 -6.02 2.50
CA THR A 60 -4.61 -7.22 2.51
C THR A 60 -3.84 -8.51 2.78
N ALA A 61 -2.59 -8.61 2.33
CA ALA A 61 -1.72 -9.76 2.60
C ALA A 61 -1.34 -9.89 4.09
N LEU A 62 -1.37 -8.79 4.84
CA LEU A 62 -1.07 -8.75 6.27
C LEU A 62 -2.31 -8.86 7.19
N LYS A 63 -3.52 -8.86 6.62
CA LYS A 63 -4.76 -8.99 7.38
C LYS A 63 -4.99 -10.44 7.85
N SER A 64 -5.72 -10.61 8.96
CA SER A 64 -6.25 -11.93 9.34
C SER A 64 -7.42 -12.35 8.45
N ASP A 65 -7.74 -13.64 8.44
CA ASP A 65 -8.90 -14.16 7.70
C ASP A 65 -10.20 -13.47 8.15
N GLN A 66 -10.36 -13.21 9.46
CA GLN A 66 -11.52 -12.46 9.96
C GLN A 66 -11.50 -11.00 9.50
N ASP A 67 -10.32 -10.38 9.44
CA ASP A 67 -10.17 -8.97 9.06
C ASP A 67 -10.37 -8.72 7.55
N VAL A 68 -10.11 -9.72 6.70
CA VAL A 68 -10.34 -9.62 5.25
C VAL A 68 -11.83 -9.48 4.92
N PHE A 69 -12.71 -10.14 5.68
CA PHE A 69 -14.15 -10.13 5.44
C PHE A 69 -14.90 -9.06 6.23
N ARG A 70 -14.22 -8.21 7.00
CA ARG A 70 -14.89 -7.16 7.79
C ARG A 70 -15.51 -6.08 6.91
N THR A 71 -16.59 -5.49 7.40
CA THR A 71 -17.24 -4.32 6.79
C THR A 71 -17.38 -3.22 7.84
N PRO A 72 -16.90 -1.98 7.60
CA PRO A 72 -16.29 -1.48 6.38
C PRO A 72 -14.82 -1.92 6.19
N PRO A 73 -14.31 -1.96 4.95
CA PRO A 73 -12.92 -2.29 4.70
C PRO A 73 -12.00 -1.15 5.17
N THR A 74 -10.87 -1.52 5.74
CA THR A 74 -9.85 -0.59 6.27
C THR A 74 -8.53 -0.75 5.52
N LEU A 75 -7.65 0.24 5.63
CA LEU A 75 -6.29 0.13 5.10
C LEU A 75 -5.31 -0.51 6.09
N LEU A 76 -5.53 -0.36 7.40
CA LEU A 76 -4.61 -0.91 8.40
C LEU A 76 -4.93 -2.38 8.69
N PRO A 77 -3.93 -3.28 8.71
CA PRO A 77 -4.15 -4.68 9.00
C PRO A 77 -4.46 -4.91 10.48
N HIS A 78 -5.47 -5.72 10.76
CA HIS A 78 -5.83 -6.13 12.11
C HIS A 78 -5.76 -7.65 12.25
N ASP A 79 -5.55 -8.09 13.48
CA ASP A 79 -5.60 -9.50 13.87
C ASP A 79 -6.58 -9.70 15.02
N VAL A 80 -7.05 -10.94 15.18
CA VAL A 80 -7.92 -11.28 16.31
C VAL A 80 -7.11 -11.23 17.58
N ARG A 81 -7.63 -10.50 18.56
CA ARG A 81 -7.09 -10.43 19.92
C ARG A 81 -6.97 -11.84 20.48
N GLN A 82 -5.84 -12.13 21.11
CA GLN A 82 -5.54 -13.43 21.69
C GLN A 82 -5.34 -13.31 23.19
N VAL A 83 -5.74 -14.34 23.92
CA VAL A 83 -5.54 -14.45 25.37
C VAL A 83 -5.00 -15.84 25.70
N THR A 84 -4.16 -15.91 26.73
CA THR A 84 -3.56 -17.16 27.19
C THR A 84 -4.36 -17.73 28.35
N ILE A 85 -4.90 -18.93 28.19
CA ILE A 85 -5.64 -19.67 29.23
C ILE A 85 -4.98 -21.03 29.39
N GLY A 86 -4.52 -21.35 30.60
CA GLY A 86 -3.86 -22.65 30.88
C GLY A 86 -2.59 -22.91 30.04
N GLY A 87 -1.92 -21.86 29.56
CA GLY A 87 -0.72 -21.96 28.70
C GLY A 87 -1.00 -22.14 27.20
N ALA A 88 -2.27 -22.27 26.79
CA ALA A 88 -2.70 -22.27 25.40
C ALA A 88 -3.27 -20.89 25.00
N ILE A 89 -3.12 -20.54 23.73
CA ILE A 89 -3.53 -19.24 23.18
C ILE A 89 -4.86 -19.39 22.46
N TYR A 90 -5.84 -18.57 22.82
CA TYR A 90 -7.19 -18.60 22.26
C TYR A 90 -7.61 -17.23 21.72
N PRO A 91 -8.35 -17.18 20.60
CA PRO A 91 -8.89 -15.94 20.07
C PRO A 91 -10.06 -15.43 20.92
N VAL A 92 -10.16 -14.11 21.08
CA VAL A 92 -11.17 -13.43 21.89
C VAL A 92 -12.30 -12.88 20.99
N TYR A 93 -13.54 -13.07 21.43
CA TYR A 93 -14.76 -12.63 20.77
C TYR A 93 -15.62 -11.81 21.72
N ALA A 94 -16.29 -10.81 21.19
CA ALA A 94 -17.39 -10.12 21.85
C ALA A 94 -18.67 -10.95 21.61
N VAL A 95 -19.23 -11.49 22.69
CA VAL A 95 -20.39 -12.39 22.63
C VAL A 95 -21.55 -11.79 23.40
N GLU A 96 -22.73 -11.74 22.78
CA GLU A 96 -23.96 -11.29 23.46
C GLU A 96 -24.56 -12.43 24.29
N VAL A 97 -24.52 -12.26 25.62
CA VAL A 97 -25.07 -13.19 26.61
C VAL A 97 -26.11 -12.46 27.45
N GLU A 98 -27.36 -12.90 27.41
CA GLU A 98 -28.46 -12.32 28.19
C GLU A 98 -28.65 -10.79 27.98
N GLY A 99 -28.38 -10.31 26.77
CA GLY A 99 -28.47 -8.89 26.42
C GLY A 99 -27.28 -8.03 26.87
N GLN A 100 -26.23 -8.65 27.41
CA GLN A 100 -24.95 -8.01 27.70
C GLN A 100 -23.85 -8.55 26.81
N VAL A 101 -23.02 -7.66 26.25
CA VAL A 101 -21.84 -8.05 25.47
C VAL A 101 -20.70 -8.38 26.44
N ARG A 102 -20.11 -9.57 26.31
CA ARG A 102 -18.98 -10.04 27.12
C ARG A 102 -17.80 -10.43 26.23
N GLU A 103 -16.58 -10.14 26.65
CA GLU A 103 -15.36 -10.60 25.97
C GLU A 103 -15.01 -12.02 26.44
N LEU A 104 -15.13 -13.00 25.55
CA LEU A 104 -14.89 -14.41 25.88
C LEU A 104 -13.88 -15.03 24.91
N ALA A 105 -13.05 -15.94 25.42
CA ALA A 105 -12.12 -16.71 24.61
C ALA A 105 -12.83 -17.90 23.97
N LEU A 106 -12.58 -18.15 22.69
CA LEU A 106 -13.15 -19.27 21.96
C LEU A 106 -12.20 -20.48 22.01
N LEU A 107 -12.64 -21.58 22.64
CA LEU A 107 -11.86 -22.81 22.77
C LEU A 107 -11.97 -23.70 21.53
N THR A 108 -13.21 -24.00 21.13
CA THR A 108 -13.51 -24.87 19.98
C THR A 108 -14.81 -24.47 19.31
N ILE A 109 -14.97 -24.87 18.05
CA ILE A 109 -16.18 -24.65 17.27
C ILE A 109 -16.70 -26.02 16.81
N ALA A 110 -17.96 -26.31 17.12
CA ALA A 110 -18.67 -27.50 16.68
C ALA A 110 -20.11 -27.15 16.27
N ASP A 111 -20.56 -27.65 15.11
CA ASP A 111 -21.94 -27.49 14.63
C ASP A 111 -22.47 -26.05 14.62
N GLY A 112 -21.62 -25.08 14.29
CA GLY A 112 -21.97 -23.65 14.25
C GLY A 112 -22.11 -22.99 15.63
N ARG A 113 -21.67 -23.68 16.68
CA ARG A 113 -21.59 -23.20 18.07
C ARG A 113 -20.13 -23.19 18.51
N GLY A 114 -19.77 -22.20 19.34
CA GLY A 114 -18.46 -22.08 19.95
C GLY A 114 -18.55 -22.36 21.45
N ASP A 115 -17.55 -23.04 21.98
CA ASP A 115 -17.31 -23.14 23.42
C ASP A 115 -16.51 -21.93 23.86
N PHE A 116 -17.16 -21.03 24.58
CA PHE A 116 -16.59 -19.77 25.05
C PHE A 116 -16.29 -19.85 26.54
N VAL A 117 -15.21 -19.20 26.97
CA VAL A 117 -14.79 -19.16 28.37
C VAL A 117 -14.36 -17.75 28.76
N ASP A 118 -14.68 -17.33 29.98
CA ASP A 118 -14.18 -16.08 30.54
C ASP A 118 -12.71 -16.27 30.98
N PRO A 119 -11.75 -15.49 30.46
CA PRO A 119 -10.36 -15.59 30.89
C PRO A 119 -10.15 -15.34 32.40
N ALA A 120 -11.05 -14.62 33.07
CA ALA A 120 -10.98 -14.36 34.51
C ALA A 120 -11.55 -15.52 35.34
N VAL A 121 -12.48 -16.30 34.78
CA VAL A 121 -13.12 -17.45 35.44
C VAL A 121 -13.18 -18.63 34.45
N PRO A 122 -12.08 -19.38 34.30
CA PRO A 122 -11.94 -20.37 33.23
C PRO A 122 -12.74 -21.67 33.42
N ASP A 123 -13.44 -21.84 34.54
CA ASP A 123 -14.16 -23.08 34.88
C ASP A 123 -15.56 -23.17 34.24
N GLU A 124 -16.09 -22.06 33.72
CA GLU A 124 -17.42 -22.01 33.09
C GLU A 124 -17.32 -21.94 31.56
N ILE A 125 -17.82 -22.99 30.89
CA ILE A 125 -17.86 -23.06 29.42
C ILE A 125 -19.26 -22.71 28.94
N LEU A 126 -19.37 -21.63 28.18
CA LEU A 126 -20.58 -21.14 27.56
C LEU A 126 -20.63 -21.60 26.10
N ASN A 127 -21.47 -22.60 25.82
CA ASN A 127 -21.70 -23.05 24.46
C ASN A 127 -22.71 -22.13 23.76
N ILE A 128 -22.25 -21.23 22.88
CA ILE A 128 -23.07 -20.18 22.25
C ILE A 128 -23.00 -20.28 20.73
N ARG A 129 -24.06 -19.89 20.02
CA ARG A 129 -24.05 -19.86 18.55
C ARG A 129 -23.09 -18.78 18.04
N MET A 130 -22.27 -19.10 17.04
CA MET A 130 -21.27 -18.18 16.48
C MET A 130 -21.89 -16.90 15.90
N ARG A 131 -23.18 -16.89 15.53
CA ARG A 131 -23.88 -15.69 15.04
C ARG A 131 -23.98 -14.55 16.07
N TYR A 132 -23.82 -14.86 17.36
CA TYR A 132 -23.84 -13.88 18.44
C TYR A 132 -22.43 -13.50 18.89
N ALA A 133 -21.40 -13.97 18.19
CA ALA A 133 -20.01 -13.77 18.51
C ALA A 133 -19.31 -13.00 17.39
N GLU A 134 -18.80 -11.81 17.71
CA GLU A 134 -18.00 -10.98 16.80
C GLU A 134 -16.52 -11.03 17.23
N PRO A 135 -15.58 -11.25 16.30
CA PRO A 135 -14.16 -11.28 16.64
C PRO A 135 -13.69 -9.89 17.07
N ILE A 136 -12.94 -9.83 18.17
CA ILE A 136 -12.31 -8.57 18.59
C ILE A 136 -11.02 -8.40 17.79
N LEU A 137 -10.97 -7.36 16.97
CA LEU A 137 -9.86 -7.08 16.07
C LEU A 137 -9.02 -5.92 16.60
N ASP A 138 -7.74 -6.16 16.84
CA ASP A 138 -6.76 -5.14 17.20
C ASP A 138 -5.76 -4.90 16.04
N VAL A 139 -5.14 -3.73 15.98
CA VAL A 139 -4.11 -3.45 14.97
C VAL A 139 -2.95 -4.43 15.14
N GLY A 140 -2.72 -5.25 14.12
CA GLY A 140 -1.82 -6.40 14.22
C GLY A 140 -1.47 -6.96 12.83
N PRO A 141 -0.32 -6.61 12.26
CA PRO A 141 0.09 -7.16 10.97
C PRO A 141 0.50 -8.64 11.12
N ARG A 142 -0.19 -9.53 10.39
CA ARG A 142 0.13 -10.97 10.37
C ARG A 142 1.22 -11.28 9.35
N TRP A 143 2.46 -11.00 9.73
CA TRP A 143 3.63 -11.41 8.94
C TRP A 143 3.70 -12.91 8.70
N ARG A 144 3.11 -13.72 9.60
CA ARG A 144 3.06 -15.18 9.47
C ARG A 144 2.33 -15.65 8.21
N ASN A 145 1.46 -14.82 7.62
CA ASN A 145 0.79 -15.15 6.36
C ASN A 145 1.77 -15.51 5.24
N PHE A 146 2.95 -14.89 5.17
CA PHE A 146 3.97 -15.19 4.16
C PHE A 146 4.63 -16.56 4.34
N PRO A 147 5.30 -16.87 5.48
CA PRO A 147 5.87 -18.19 5.68
C PRO A 147 4.79 -19.29 5.70
N ASP A 148 3.59 -19.01 6.20
CA ASP A 148 2.46 -19.96 6.14
C ASP A 148 2.12 -20.28 4.68
N ALA A 149 2.05 -19.27 3.80
CA ALA A 149 1.79 -19.46 2.37
C ALA A 149 2.91 -20.24 1.64
N LEU A 150 4.18 -19.95 1.94
CA LEU A 150 5.32 -20.65 1.33
C LEU A 150 5.42 -22.11 1.78
N ASN A 151 5.06 -22.39 3.04
CA ASN A 151 5.10 -23.74 3.59
C ASN A 151 3.81 -24.54 3.31
N ARG A 152 2.72 -23.88 2.89
CA ARG A 152 1.46 -24.54 2.53
C ARG A 152 1.67 -25.44 1.31
N ALA A 153 1.29 -26.71 1.46
CA ALA A 153 1.35 -27.65 0.34
C ALA A 153 0.30 -27.29 -0.72
N THR A 154 0.73 -27.10 -1.97
CA THR A 154 -0.18 -26.82 -3.10
C THR A 154 -1.07 -28.03 -3.40
N ARG A 155 -0.59 -29.25 -3.08
CA ARG A 155 -1.33 -30.50 -3.14
C ARG A 155 -1.13 -31.28 -1.82
N PRO A 156 -2.16 -31.40 -0.97
CA PRO A 156 -2.05 -32.06 0.34
C PRO A 156 -1.53 -33.50 0.27
N SER A 157 -1.85 -34.23 -0.80
CA SER A 157 -1.43 -35.63 -0.98
C SER A 157 0.06 -35.81 -1.28
N LEU A 158 0.73 -34.78 -1.80
CA LEU A 158 2.12 -34.87 -2.24
C LEU A 158 3.10 -34.19 -1.26
N ASN A 159 2.58 -33.42 -0.30
CA ASN A 159 3.37 -32.62 0.65
C ASN A 159 4.43 -31.72 -0.04
N VAL A 160 4.13 -31.29 -1.28
CA VAL A 160 4.99 -30.42 -2.09
C VAL A 160 4.61 -28.97 -1.80
N ASN A 161 5.57 -28.17 -1.38
CA ASN A 161 5.40 -26.75 -1.08
C ASN A 161 6.22 -25.87 -2.04
N PHE A 162 6.21 -24.56 -1.81
CA PHE A 162 6.96 -23.60 -2.63
C PHE A 162 8.44 -23.95 -2.76
N TRP A 163 9.08 -24.36 -1.66
CA TRP A 163 10.51 -24.66 -1.62
C TRP A 163 10.89 -25.85 -2.49
N THR A 164 10.02 -26.86 -2.57
CA THR A 164 10.22 -27.98 -3.47
C THR A 164 10.32 -27.52 -4.93
N TYR A 165 9.45 -26.59 -5.35
CA TYR A 165 9.51 -26.05 -6.71
C TYR A 165 10.79 -25.25 -6.96
N ILE A 166 11.20 -24.41 -6.01
CA ILE A 166 12.45 -23.66 -6.11
C ILE A 166 13.65 -24.60 -6.26
N GLN A 167 13.71 -25.66 -5.46
CA GLN A 167 14.78 -26.66 -5.54
C GLN A 167 14.78 -27.38 -6.90
N ASN A 168 13.62 -27.84 -7.36
CA ASN A 168 13.49 -28.53 -8.65
C ASN A 168 13.91 -27.63 -9.81
N SER A 169 13.46 -26.38 -9.84
CA SER A 169 13.82 -25.42 -10.88
C SER A 169 15.31 -25.08 -10.86
N LEU A 170 15.91 -24.92 -9.67
CA LEU A 170 17.34 -24.64 -9.54
C LEU A 170 18.19 -25.81 -10.06
N ILE A 171 17.82 -27.05 -9.72
CA ILE A 171 18.49 -28.26 -10.22
C ILE A 171 18.44 -28.27 -11.74
N VAL A 172 17.24 -28.13 -12.34
CA VAL A 172 17.10 -28.12 -13.80
C VAL A 172 17.94 -27.01 -14.44
N ALA A 173 17.88 -25.79 -13.91
CA ALA A 173 18.62 -24.66 -14.47
C ALA A 173 20.14 -24.91 -14.48
N ILE A 174 20.69 -25.51 -13.41
CA ILE A 174 22.12 -25.81 -13.31
C ILE A 174 22.54 -26.95 -14.24
N PHE A 175 21.74 -28.01 -14.36
CA PHE A 175 22.08 -29.21 -15.16
C PHE A 175 21.64 -29.12 -16.63
N SER A 176 20.86 -28.11 -17.01
CA SER A 176 20.44 -27.88 -18.40
C SER A 176 21.44 -27.08 -19.24
N ILE A 177 22.49 -26.53 -18.62
CA ILE A 177 23.63 -25.85 -19.26
C ILE A 177 24.74 -26.87 -19.51
#